data_AF-A0AB36ZI00-F1
#
_entry.id   AF-A0AB36ZI00-F1
#
_cell.length_a   1.000
_cell.length_b   1.000
_cell.length_c   1.000
_cell.angle_alpha   90.00
_cell.angle_beta   90.00
_cell.angle_gamma   90.00
#
_symmetry.space_group_name_H-M   'P 1'
#
loop_
_entity.id
_entity.type
_entity.pdbx_description
1 polymer ?
#
loop_
_entity_poly.entity_id
_entity_poly.type
_entity_poly.pdbx_seq_one_letter_code
_entity_poly.pdbx_strand_id
1 'polypeptide(L)'
;MADDWFRDPGWGVVDRDEFERRLGRARPSNRQQYLKIKAIALRDAGLIDAARPLLARAVDLPEHNWAADRAHSRELLGNIAAQAGDAEEALHQYRSAMEEHPTLNGTSGSLRISAAEVLLSRRGSGDVEEAIAHLDSWAAEVSSQLSSEVFRWHLARIGAATVQGDSDTIQRSARAALELVDAPPQFRFHRDVGIVRADSKTLRRLRRWAK
;
A
#
# COMPACT_ATOMS: atom_id res chain seq x y z
N MET A 1 19.30 25.88 4.19
CA MET A 1 18.73 24.52 4.02
C MET A 1 17.85 24.58 2.80
N ALA A 2 18.08 23.75 1.79
CA ALA A 2 17.25 23.78 0.59
C ALA A 2 15.82 23.39 1.01
N ASP A 3 14.88 24.32 0.93
CA ASP A 3 13.47 24.08 1.25
C ASP A 3 12.98 22.82 0.54
N ASP A 4 12.43 21.86 1.28
CA ASP A 4 11.82 20.63 0.77
C ASP A 4 10.49 20.96 0.05
N TRP A 5 10.57 21.73 -1.04
CA TRP A 5 9.45 22.23 -1.85
C TRP A 5 8.51 21.14 -2.39
N PHE A 6 9.03 19.92 -2.53
CA PHE A 6 8.27 18.76 -2.97
C PHE A 6 7.57 18.01 -1.81
N ARG A 7 7.79 18.39 -0.55
CA ARG A 7 7.08 17.82 0.63
C ARG A 7 5.95 18.68 1.14
N ASP A 8 5.93 19.97 0.77
CA ASP A 8 4.85 20.88 1.10
C ASP A 8 3.54 20.42 0.42
N PRO A 9 2.37 20.40 1.08
CA PRO A 9 1.11 19.98 0.50
C PRO A 9 0.35 21.09 -0.27
N GLY A 10 0.85 22.33 -0.29
CA GLY A 10 0.29 23.44 -1.04
C GLY A 10 0.16 23.12 -2.53
N TRP A 11 -1.01 23.37 -3.10
CA TRP A 11 -1.34 23.06 -4.50
C TRP A 11 -2.25 24.10 -5.14
N GLY A 12 -2.14 25.36 -4.69
CA GLY A 12 -2.71 26.48 -5.42
C GLY A 12 -1.97 26.68 -6.75
N VAL A 13 -2.47 27.62 -7.57
CA VAL A 13 -1.84 27.96 -8.86
C VAL A 13 -0.36 28.31 -8.67
N VAL A 14 -0.05 29.16 -7.69
CA VAL A 14 1.32 29.59 -7.38
C VAL A 14 2.21 28.41 -6.97
N ASP A 15 1.72 27.54 -6.09
CA ASP A 15 2.49 26.38 -5.61
C ASP A 15 2.78 25.38 -6.74
N ARG A 16 1.78 25.15 -7.59
CA ARG A 16 1.91 24.27 -8.75
C ARG A 16 2.91 24.83 -9.76
N ASP A 17 2.81 26.12 -10.09
CA ASP A 17 3.72 26.75 -11.05
C ASP A 17 5.15 26.75 -10.54
N GLU A 18 5.35 27.00 -9.23
CA GLU A 18 6.66 26.92 -8.58
C GLU A 18 7.20 25.48 -8.55
N PHE A 19 6.34 24.49 -8.27
CA PHE A 19 6.70 23.07 -8.32
C PHE A 19 7.17 22.67 -9.72
N GLU A 20 6.40 22.98 -10.77
CA GLU A 20 6.76 22.65 -12.15
C GLU A 20 8.04 23.38 -12.59
N ARG A 21 8.20 24.66 -12.22
CA ARG A 21 9.43 25.44 -12.51
C ARG A 21 10.66 24.80 -11.87
N ARG A 22 10.57 24.33 -10.63
CA ARG A 22 11.68 23.64 -9.94
C ARG A 22 11.92 22.25 -10.52
N LEU A 23 10.87 21.49 -10.81
CA LEU A 23 10.96 20.17 -11.44
C LEU A 23 11.64 20.23 -12.81
N GLY A 24 11.31 21.25 -13.63
CA GLY A 24 11.93 21.46 -14.93
C GLY A 24 13.45 21.70 -14.84
N ARG A 25 13.91 22.36 -13.78
CA ARG A 25 15.34 22.61 -13.51
C ARG A 25 16.05 21.44 -12.82
N ALA A 26 15.30 20.51 -12.23
CA ALA A 26 15.86 19.34 -11.57
C ALA A 26 16.55 18.41 -12.57
N ARG A 27 17.60 17.72 -12.10
CA ARG A 27 18.24 16.65 -12.86
C ARG A 27 17.20 15.59 -13.23
N PRO A 28 17.18 15.08 -14.48
CA PRO A 28 16.22 14.07 -14.91
C PRO A 28 16.13 12.89 -13.94
N SER A 29 17.27 12.42 -13.42
CA SER A 29 17.38 11.35 -12.44
C SER A 29 16.60 11.58 -11.14
N ASN A 30 16.26 12.81 -10.76
CA ASN A 30 15.58 13.08 -9.49
C ASN A 30 14.08 13.37 -9.67
N ARG A 31 13.63 13.61 -10.92
CA ARG A 31 12.27 14.08 -11.21
C ARG A 31 11.23 13.07 -10.76
N GLN A 32 11.47 11.79 -11.00
CA GLN A 32 10.58 10.71 -10.59
C GLN A 32 10.35 10.69 -9.07
N GLN A 33 11.42 10.81 -8.29
CA GLN A 33 11.34 10.84 -6.84
C GLN A 33 10.59 12.09 -6.35
N TYR A 34 10.85 13.28 -6.95
CA TYR A 34 10.16 14.52 -6.57
C TYR A 34 8.67 14.48 -6.90
N LEU A 35 8.29 13.94 -8.06
CA LEU A 35 6.89 13.71 -8.43
C LEU A 35 6.20 12.80 -7.42
N LYS A 36 6.84 11.67 -7.07
CA LYS A 36 6.31 10.72 -6.09
C LYS A 36 6.14 11.35 -4.71
N ILE A 37 7.17 12.03 -4.19
CA ILE A 37 7.08 12.63 -2.85
C ILE A 37 6.01 13.73 -2.80
N LYS A 38 5.91 14.56 -3.84
CA LYS A 38 4.85 15.57 -3.90
C LYS A 38 3.47 14.94 -3.96
N ALA A 39 3.31 13.88 -4.75
CA ALA A 39 2.05 13.15 -4.79
C ALA A 39 1.66 12.54 -3.44
N ILE A 40 2.63 12.00 -2.69
CA ILE A 40 2.40 11.51 -1.31
C ILE A 40 1.92 12.67 -0.42
N ALA A 41 2.60 13.82 -0.44
CA ALA A 41 2.21 14.99 0.36
C ALA A 41 0.79 15.47 0.03
N LEU A 42 0.43 15.53 -1.26
CA LEU A 42 -0.91 15.90 -1.72
C LEU A 42 -1.97 14.88 -1.29
N ARG A 43 -1.69 13.58 -1.45
CA ARG A 43 -2.60 12.50 -1.06
C ARG A 43 -2.86 12.52 0.44
N ASP A 44 -1.81 12.67 1.24
CA ASP A 44 -1.91 12.71 2.70
C ASP A 44 -2.67 13.96 3.20
N ALA A 45 -2.70 15.04 2.38
CA ALA A 45 -3.56 16.21 2.57
C ALA A 45 -4.99 16.06 2.00
N GLY A 46 -5.35 14.89 1.47
CA GLY A 46 -6.66 14.60 0.89
C GLY A 46 -6.85 15.08 -0.56
N LEU A 47 -5.82 15.62 -1.22
CA LEU A 47 -5.87 16.13 -2.59
C LEU A 47 -5.60 15.01 -3.61
N ILE A 48 -6.49 14.00 -3.63
CA ILE A 48 -6.33 12.79 -4.45
C ILE A 48 -6.27 13.09 -5.95
N ASP A 49 -7.17 13.95 -6.45
CA ASP A 49 -7.23 14.34 -7.86
C ASP A 49 -5.95 15.04 -8.34
N ALA A 50 -5.23 15.70 -7.43
CA ALA A 50 -3.94 16.32 -7.70
C ALA A 50 -2.77 15.32 -7.61
N ALA A 51 -2.82 14.39 -6.66
CA ALA A 51 -1.78 13.39 -6.47
C ALA A 51 -1.69 12.38 -7.63
N ARG A 52 -2.85 11.88 -8.09
CA ARG A 52 -2.95 10.85 -9.14
C ARG A 52 -2.16 11.18 -10.42
N PRO A 53 -2.32 12.35 -11.06
CA PRO A 53 -1.58 12.67 -12.28
C PRO A 53 -0.07 12.84 -12.07
N LEU A 54 0.38 13.22 -10.87
CA LEU A 54 1.81 13.27 -10.56
C LEU A 54 2.42 11.87 -10.46
N LEU A 55 1.70 10.91 -9.87
CA LEU A 55 2.14 9.51 -9.83
C LEU A 55 2.17 8.89 -11.23
N ALA A 56 1.15 9.15 -12.06
CA ALA A 56 1.14 8.68 -13.45
C ALA A 56 2.36 9.19 -14.22
N ARG A 57 2.65 10.50 -14.12
CA ARG A 57 3.87 11.08 -14.69
C ARG A 57 5.15 10.43 -14.14
N ALA A 58 5.19 10.09 -12.86
CA ALA A 58 6.35 9.41 -12.26
C ALA A 58 6.55 8.00 -12.83
N VAL A 59 5.47 7.29 -13.17
CA VAL A 59 5.53 5.97 -13.82
C VAL A 59 6.04 6.09 -15.26
N ASP A 60 5.53 7.08 -16.01
CA ASP A 60 5.80 7.28 -17.43
C ASP A 60 7.17 7.89 -17.74
N LEU A 61 7.92 8.33 -16.72
CA LEU A 61 9.25 8.88 -16.91
C LEU A 61 10.21 7.82 -17.48
N PRO A 62 10.92 8.11 -18.59
CA PRO A 62 11.69 7.13 -19.33
C PRO A 62 12.96 6.68 -18.60
N GLU A 63 13.39 7.36 -17.54
CA GLU A 63 14.63 7.04 -16.85
C GLU A 63 14.57 5.65 -16.18
N HIS A 64 15.46 4.75 -16.60
CA HIS A 64 15.45 3.33 -16.19
C HIS A 64 15.99 3.07 -14.78
N ASN A 65 16.68 4.04 -14.17
CA ASN A 65 17.49 3.80 -12.96
C ASN A 65 16.69 3.74 -11.64
N TRP A 66 15.36 3.83 -11.67
CA TRP A 66 14.53 3.88 -10.45
C TRP A 66 13.31 2.95 -10.52
N ALA A 67 13.55 1.66 -10.79
CA ALA A 67 12.51 0.63 -10.75
C ALA A 67 11.74 0.64 -9.41
N ALA A 68 12.43 0.87 -8.29
CA ALA A 68 11.81 0.97 -6.96
C ALA A 68 10.85 2.18 -6.83
N ASP A 69 11.23 3.38 -7.29
CA ASP A 69 10.33 4.53 -7.26
C ASP A 69 9.14 4.37 -8.20
N ARG A 70 9.34 3.66 -9.32
CA ARG A 70 8.27 3.37 -10.30
C ARG A 70 7.27 2.40 -9.70
N ALA A 71 7.77 1.30 -9.13
CA ALA A 71 6.95 0.30 -8.44
C ALA A 71 6.18 0.91 -7.27
N HIS A 72 6.81 1.78 -6.47
CA HIS A 72 6.13 2.50 -5.40
C HIS A 72 5.10 3.52 -5.96
N SER A 73 5.38 4.19 -7.08
CA SER A 73 4.38 5.09 -7.70
C SER A 73 3.16 4.31 -8.20
N ARG A 74 3.38 3.12 -8.81
CA ARG A 74 2.32 2.18 -9.18
C ARG A 74 1.55 1.66 -7.97
N GLU A 75 2.23 1.29 -6.90
CA GLU A 75 1.60 0.91 -5.63
C GLU A 75 0.63 2.00 -5.13
N LEU A 76 1.07 3.26 -5.16
CA LEU A 76 0.26 4.39 -4.73
C LEU A 76 -0.95 4.62 -5.66
N LEU A 77 -0.78 4.46 -6.98
CA LEU A 77 -1.89 4.51 -7.94
C LEU A 77 -2.90 3.38 -7.69
N GLY A 78 -2.42 2.16 -7.45
CA GLY A 78 -3.26 1.02 -7.14
C GLY A 78 -4.06 1.23 -5.83
N ASN A 79 -3.41 1.80 -4.81
CA ASN A 79 -4.08 2.15 -3.55
C ASN A 79 -5.18 3.21 -3.76
N ILE A 80 -4.94 4.22 -4.59
CA ILE A 80 -5.94 5.23 -4.95
C ILE A 80 -7.11 4.59 -5.70
N ALA A 81 -6.84 3.72 -6.68
CA ALA A 81 -7.87 3.01 -7.44
C ALA A 81 -8.72 2.09 -6.55
N ALA A 82 -8.08 1.34 -5.64
CA ALA A 82 -8.78 0.49 -4.68
C ALA A 82 -9.69 1.30 -3.75
N GLN A 83 -9.24 2.48 -3.28
CA GLN A 83 -10.06 3.39 -2.49
C GLN A 83 -11.26 3.95 -3.27
N ALA A 84 -11.10 4.15 -4.58
CA ALA A 84 -12.19 4.56 -5.47
C ALA A 84 -13.13 3.41 -5.88
N GLY A 85 -12.85 2.16 -5.47
CA GLY A 85 -13.62 0.98 -5.85
C GLY A 85 -13.30 0.45 -7.26
N ASP A 86 -12.26 0.97 -7.91
CA ASP A 86 -11.80 0.51 -9.21
C ASP A 86 -10.83 -0.66 -9.04
N ALA A 87 -11.41 -1.86 -8.92
CA ALA A 87 -10.66 -3.08 -8.68
C ALA A 87 -9.77 -3.48 -9.87
N GLU A 88 -10.19 -3.17 -11.10
CA GLU A 88 -9.44 -3.52 -12.31
C GLU A 88 -8.17 -2.68 -12.41
N GLU A 89 -8.28 -1.36 -12.26
CA GLU A 89 -7.13 -0.48 -12.26
C GLU A 89 -6.20 -0.76 -11.08
N ALA A 90 -6.75 -1.03 -9.88
CA ALA A 90 -5.94 -1.37 -8.73
C ALA A 90 -5.05 -2.61 -8.99
N LEU A 91 -5.66 -3.69 -9.49
CA LEU A 91 -4.94 -4.93 -9.79
C LEU A 91 -3.95 -4.76 -10.94
N HIS A 92 -4.30 -3.97 -11.97
CA HIS A 92 -3.38 -3.64 -13.05
C HIS A 92 -2.10 -3.00 -12.50
N GLN A 93 -2.23 -1.97 -11.67
CA GLN A 93 -1.08 -1.26 -11.11
C GLN A 93 -0.23 -2.14 -10.19
N TYR A 94 -0.86 -2.95 -9.32
CA TYR A 94 -0.13 -3.87 -8.46
C TYR A 94 0.62 -4.94 -9.25
N ARG A 95 -0.01 -5.56 -10.25
CA ARG A 95 0.64 -6.59 -11.08
C ARG A 95 1.82 -6.01 -11.86
N SER A 96 1.65 -4.85 -12.50
CA SER A 96 2.76 -4.18 -13.20
C SER A 96 3.91 -3.83 -12.26
N ALA A 97 3.64 -3.40 -11.01
CA ALA A 97 4.69 -3.17 -10.04
C ALA A 97 5.48 -4.45 -9.65
N MET A 98 4.78 -5.57 -9.49
CA MET A 98 5.41 -6.88 -9.19
C MET A 98 6.22 -7.42 -10.37
N GLU A 99 5.74 -7.23 -11.60
CA GLU A 99 6.42 -7.65 -12.82
C GLU A 99 7.68 -6.82 -13.07
N GLU A 100 7.59 -5.50 -12.94
CA GLU A 100 8.71 -4.57 -13.19
C GLU A 100 9.77 -4.61 -12.08
N HIS A 101 9.38 -4.89 -10.84
CA HIS A 101 10.29 -4.90 -9.68
C HIS A 101 10.00 -6.05 -8.72
N PRO A 102 10.36 -7.30 -9.07
CA PRO A 102 9.98 -8.49 -8.30
C PRO A 102 10.49 -8.54 -6.87
N THR A 103 11.62 -7.85 -6.58
CA THR A 103 12.13 -7.78 -5.20
C THR A 103 11.25 -6.93 -4.29
N LEU A 104 10.43 -6.04 -4.87
CA LEU A 104 9.58 -5.07 -4.17
C LEU A 104 10.31 -4.17 -3.16
N ASN A 105 11.65 -4.18 -3.12
CA ASN A 105 12.44 -3.35 -2.24
C ASN A 105 12.22 -1.86 -2.55
N GLY A 106 11.95 -1.05 -1.53
CA GLY A 106 11.66 0.38 -1.69
C GLY A 106 10.18 0.72 -1.98
N THR A 107 9.31 -0.28 -2.02
CA THR A 107 7.85 -0.14 -1.87
C THR A 107 7.46 -0.16 -0.38
N SER A 108 6.16 -0.10 -0.06
CA SER A 108 5.71 -0.25 1.33
C SER A 108 5.88 -1.67 1.90
N GLY A 109 6.10 -2.67 1.04
CA GLY A 109 6.11 -4.09 1.42
C GLY A 109 4.70 -4.68 1.62
N SER A 110 3.64 -3.92 1.37
CA SER A 110 2.24 -4.36 1.53
C SER A 110 1.52 -4.67 0.22
N LEU A 111 2.18 -4.46 -0.93
CA LEU A 111 1.56 -4.55 -2.25
C LEU A 111 0.85 -5.88 -2.53
N ARG A 112 1.43 -7.01 -2.11
CA ARG A 112 0.78 -8.34 -2.20
C ARG A 112 -0.47 -8.44 -1.31
N ILE A 113 -0.45 -7.87 -0.11
CA ILE A 113 -1.62 -7.80 0.78
C ILE A 113 -2.72 -6.95 0.14
N SER A 114 -2.37 -5.76 -0.38
CA SER A 114 -3.32 -4.87 -1.05
C SER A 114 -3.97 -5.54 -2.28
N ALA A 115 -3.21 -6.29 -3.08
CA ALA A 115 -3.77 -7.06 -4.19
C ALA A 115 -4.78 -8.13 -3.70
N ALA A 116 -4.41 -8.90 -2.67
CA ALA A 116 -5.30 -9.90 -2.07
C ALA A 116 -6.59 -9.28 -1.50
N GLU A 117 -6.50 -8.14 -0.83
CA GLU A 117 -7.67 -7.41 -0.30
C GLU A 117 -8.65 -7.00 -1.41
N VAL A 118 -8.13 -6.53 -2.56
CA VAL A 118 -8.96 -6.16 -3.72
C VAL A 118 -9.62 -7.39 -4.34
N LEU A 119 -8.88 -8.48 -4.55
CA LEU A 119 -9.41 -9.75 -5.08
C LEU A 119 -10.53 -10.31 -4.19
N LEU A 120 -10.31 -10.39 -2.88
CA LEU A 120 -11.30 -10.89 -1.92
C LEU A 120 -12.55 -10.00 -1.83
N SER A 121 -12.41 -8.70 -2.13
CA SER A 121 -13.53 -7.76 -2.18
C SER A 121 -14.33 -7.90 -3.47
N ARG A 122 -13.66 -8.08 -4.62
CA ARG A 122 -14.29 -8.23 -5.94
C ARG A 122 -15.02 -9.56 -6.13
N ARG A 123 -14.49 -10.66 -5.59
CA ARG A 123 -15.09 -12.02 -5.64
C ARG A 123 -15.34 -12.55 -7.07
N GLY A 124 -14.44 -12.26 -8.00
CA GLY A 124 -14.40 -12.90 -9.31
C GLY A 124 -14.01 -14.38 -9.25
N SER A 125 -14.18 -15.08 -10.38
CA SER A 125 -13.74 -16.46 -10.52
C SER A 125 -12.21 -16.53 -10.45
N GLY A 126 -11.66 -17.36 -9.56
CA GLY A 126 -10.21 -17.48 -9.35
C GLY A 126 -9.60 -16.45 -8.39
N ASP A 127 -10.38 -15.45 -7.94
CA ASP A 127 -9.86 -14.36 -7.12
C ASP A 127 -9.38 -14.83 -5.74
N VAL A 128 -10.07 -15.82 -5.16
CA VAL A 128 -9.72 -16.34 -3.84
C VAL A 128 -8.41 -17.12 -3.92
N GLU A 129 -8.23 -17.91 -4.96
CA GLU A 129 -7.00 -18.65 -5.23
C GLU A 129 -5.82 -17.72 -5.48
N GLU A 130 -6.00 -16.67 -6.31
CA GLU A 130 -4.98 -15.66 -6.56
C GLU A 130 -4.65 -14.85 -5.28
N ALA A 131 -5.66 -14.50 -4.48
CA ALA A 131 -5.45 -13.82 -3.20
C ALA A 131 -4.62 -14.67 -2.23
N ILE A 132 -4.92 -15.96 -2.12
CA ILE A 132 -4.15 -16.90 -1.28
C ILE A 132 -2.70 -16.97 -1.76
N ALA A 133 -2.47 -17.09 -3.08
CA ALA A 133 -1.12 -17.12 -3.63
C ALA A 133 -0.32 -15.86 -3.24
N HIS A 134 -0.93 -14.68 -3.32
CA HIS A 134 -0.29 -13.44 -2.88
C HIS A 134 0.02 -13.42 -1.38
N LEU A 135 -0.90 -13.89 -0.53
CA LEU A 135 -0.73 -13.94 0.92
C LEU A 135 0.36 -14.93 1.34
N ASP A 136 0.48 -16.06 0.64
CA ASP A 136 1.51 -17.07 0.88
C ASP A 136 2.89 -16.58 0.43
N SER A 137 2.99 -15.98 -0.76
CA SER A 137 4.23 -15.36 -1.24
C SER A 137 4.71 -14.26 -0.29
N TRP A 138 3.81 -13.39 0.19
CA TRP A 138 4.17 -12.34 1.14
C TRP A 138 4.75 -12.92 2.44
N ALA A 139 4.13 -13.97 2.99
CA ALA A 139 4.59 -14.61 4.20
C ALA A 139 5.96 -15.29 4.04
N ALA A 140 6.28 -15.79 2.84
CA ALA A 140 7.55 -16.44 2.54
C ALA A 140 8.71 -15.46 2.26
N GLU A 141 8.41 -14.29 1.67
CA GLU A 141 9.43 -13.38 1.13
C GLU A 141 9.86 -12.28 2.11
N VAL A 142 9.01 -11.86 3.05
CA VAL A 142 9.28 -10.65 3.85
C VAL A 142 10.03 -10.97 5.15
N SER A 143 11.27 -10.50 5.23
CA SER A 143 12.18 -10.71 6.37
C SER A 143 11.93 -9.80 7.59
N SER A 144 11.24 -8.66 7.40
CA SER A 144 10.85 -7.74 8.48
C SER A 144 9.48 -7.15 8.17
N GLN A 145 8.50 -7.42 9.04
CA GLN A 145 7.10 -7.07 8.82
C GLN A 145 6.64 -6.10 9.91
N LEU A 146 6.01 -4.99 9.50
CA LEU A 146 5.34 -4.09 10.44
C LEU A 146 4.12 -4.81 11.02
N SER A 147 3.87 -4.63 12.33
CA SER A 147 2.70 -5.25 12.97
C SER A 147 1.37 -4.88 12.28
N SER A 148 1.26 -3.67 11.72
CA SER A 148 0.13 -3.24 10.89
C SER A 148 -0.09 -4.10 9.65
N GLU A 149 0.99 -4.51 8.95
CA GLU A 149 0.90 -5.34 7.76
C GLU A 149 0.59 -6.79 8.11
N VAL A 150 1.19 -7.33 9.17
CA VAL A 150 0.85 -8.68 9.67
C VAL A 150 -0.63 -8.74 10.07
N PHE A 151 -1.14 -7.67 10.70
CA PHE A 151 -2.55 -7.58 11.06
C PHE A 151 -3.46 -7.58 9.81
N ARG A 152 -3.16 -6.75 8.80
CA ARG A 152 -3.89 -6.74 7.52
C ARG A 152 -3.86 -8.10 6.83
N TRP A 153 -2.68 -8.74 6.80
CA TRP A 153 -2.52 -10.09 6.25
C TRP A 153 -3.43 -11.11 6.94
N HIS A 154 -3.53 -11.08 8.28
CA HIS A 154 -4.46 -11.95 9.00
C HIS A 154 -5.93 -11.68 8.64
N LEU A 155 -6.32 -10.41 8.47
CA LEU A 155 -7.68 -10.07 8.02
C LEU A 155 -7.97 -10.62 6.62
N ALA A 156 -7.04 -10.46 5.69
CA ALA A 156 -7.16 -11.01 4.34
C ALA A 156 -7.24 -12.55 4.36
N ARG A 157 -6.42 -13.22 5.20
CA ARG A 157 -6.49 -14.69 5.39
C ARG A 157 -7.82 -15.15 5.94
N ILE A 158 -8.41 -14.44 6.91
CA ILE A 158 -9.76 -14.74 7.40
C ILE A 158 -10.77 -14.59 6.26
N GLY A 159 -10.64 -13.55 5.43
CA GLY A 159 -11.48 -13.35 4.25
C GLY A 159 -11.46 -14.54 3.29
N ALA A 160 -10.27 -15.00 2.91
CA ALA A 160 -10.09 -16.17 2.05
C ALA A 160 -10.64 -17.46 2.69
N ALA A 161 -10.26 -17.73 3.94
CA ALA A 161 -10.69 -18.91 4.68
C ALA A 161 -12.21 -18.97 4.89
N THR A 162 -12.87 -17.81 5.02
CA THR A 162 -14.35 -17.73 5.08
C THR A 162 -15.01 -18.23 3.81
N VAL A 163 -14.41 -17.95 2.64
CA VAL A 163 -14.93 -18.44 1.36
C VAL A 163 -14.71 -19.95 1.22
N GLN A 164 -13.58 -20.44 1.72
CA GLN A 164 -13.23 -21.87 1.66
C GLN A 164 -13.91 -22.72 2.74
N GLY A 165 -14.52 -22.11 3.76
CA GLY A 165 -15.07 -22.83 4.91
C GLY A 165 -14.01 -23.37 5.88
N ASP A 166 -12.79 -22.84 5.86
CA ASP A 166 -11.68 -23.25 6.73
C ASP A 166 -11.80 -22.55 8.11
N SER A 167 -12.55 -23.16 9.02
CA SER A 167 -12.74 -22.65 10.39
C SER A 167 -11.45 -22.54 11.19
N ASP A 168 -10.49 -23.42 10.94
CA ASP A 168 -9.25 -23.50 11.72
C ASP A 168 -8.33 -22.33 11.37
N THR A 169 -8.22 -21.98 10.10
CA THR A 169 -7.48 -20.78 9.68
C THR A 169 -8.17 -19.50 10.13
N ILE A 170 -9.51 -19.45 10.09
CA ILE A 170 -10.28 -18.32 10.63
C ILE A 170 -9.95 -18.11 12.12
N GLN A 171 -10.04 -19.17 12.93
CA GLN A 171 -9.82 -19.08 14.37
C GLN A 171 -8.37 -18.69 14.71
N ARG A 172 -7.39 -19.38 14.12
CA ARG A 172 -5.96 -19.11 14.36
C ARG A 172 -5.57 -17.69 13.95
N SER A 173 -6.01 -17.24 12.77
CA SER A 173 -5.72 -15.89 12.29
C SER A 173 -6.40 -14.83 13.14
N ALA A 174 -7.62 -15.09 13.64
CA ALA A 174 -8.32 -14.16 14.50
C ALA A 174 -7.63 -13.99 15.86
N ARG A 175 -7.09 -15.07 16.45
CA ARG A 175 -6.30 -15.02 17.68
C ARG A 175 -5.02 -14.21 17.49
N ALA A 176 -4.23 -14.53 16.46
CA ALA A 176 -3.00 -13.82 16.15
C ALA A 176 -3.24 -12.31 15.86
N ALA A 177 -4.32 -11.98 15.15
CA ALA A 177 -4.70 -10.59 14.91
C ALA A 177 -5.05 -9.83 16.21
N LEU A 178 -5.69 -10.48 17.18
CA LEU A 178 -5.98 -9.88 18.49
C LEU A 178 -4.71 -9.67 19.31
N GLU A 179 -3.77 -10.61 19.29
CA GLU A 179 -2.47 -10.47 19.96
C GLU A 179 -1.69 -9.25 19.44
N LEU A 180 -1.75 -8.99 18.13
CA LEU A 180 -1.12 -7.81 17.52
C LEU A 180 -1.78 -6.49 17.94
N VAL A 181 -3.08 -6.48 18.21
CA VAL A 181 -3.81 -5.29 18.70
C VAL A 181 -3.36 -4.94 20.12
N ASP A 182 -3.13 -5.95 20.96
CA ASP A 182 -2.77 -5.77 22.37
C ASP A 182 -1.24 -5.65 22.59
N ALA A 183 -0.44 -5.80 21.53
CA ALA A 183 1.01 -5.75 21.60
C ALA A 183 1.55 -4.34 21.91
N PRO A 184 2.68 -4.22 22.64
CA PRO A 184 3.36 -2.94 22.81
C PRO A 184 3.90 -2.42 21.47
N PRO A 185 4.25 -1.12 21.36
CA PRO A 185 4.84 -0.57 20.15
C PRO A 185 6.06 -1.36 19.68
N GLN A 186 6.04 -1.77 18.40
CA GLN A 186 7.09 -2.58 17.79
C GLN A 186 8.48 -1.92 17.89
N PHE A 187 8.54 -0.58 17.73
CA PHE A 187 9.79 0.17 17.78
C PHE A 187 9.82 1.14 18.96
N ARG A 188 10.80 0.95 19.85
CA ARG A 188 10.98 1.76 21.06
C ARG A 188 11.09 3.27 20.79
N PHE A 189 11.82 3.65 19.75
CA PHE A 189 12.14 5.05 19.39
C PHE A 189 11.22 5.61 18.29
N HIS A 190 10.38 4.78 17.68
CA HIS A 190 9.43 5.15 16.63
C HIS A 190 8.09 4.51 16.93
N ARG A 191 7.49 4.90 18.06
CA ARG A 191 6.33 4.23 18.63
C ARG A 191 5.10 4.26 17.73
N ASP A 192 5.04 5.24 16.82
CA ASP A 192 3.93 5.41 15.87
C ASP A 192 4.06 4.54 14.61
N VAL A 193 5.21 3.90 14.39
CA VAL A 193 5.47 3.06 13.22
C VAL A 193 4.94 1.65 13.46
N GLY A 194 4.17 1.13 12.51
CA GLY A 194 3.61 -0.21 12.55
C GLY A 194 2.45 -0.39 13.53
N ILE A 195 1.88 0.69 14.07
CA ILE A 195 0.71 0.62 14.97
C ILE A 195 -0.47 -0.05 14.26
N VAL A 196 -1.02 -1.08 14.91
CA VAL A 196 -2.29 -1.69 14.51
C VAL A 196 -3.44 -0.77 14.89
N ARG A 197 -4.27 -0.40 13.91
CA ARG A 197 -5.51 0.34 14.13
C ARG A 197 -6.68 -0.50 13.64
N ALA A 198 -7.52 -0.94 14.57
CA ALA A 198 -8.70 -1.73 14.27
C ALA A 198 -9.95 -1.04 14.82
N ASP A 199 -10.99 -0.92 13.99
CA ASP A 199 -12.26 -0.37 14.43
C ASP A 199 -13.03 -1.36 15.33
N SER A 200 -14.00 -0.85 16.08
CA SER A 200 -14.78 -1.65 17.03
C SER A 200 -15.57 -2.80 16.38
N LYS A 201 -16.01 -2.67 15.12
CA LYS A 201 -16.72 -3.72 14.38
C LYS A 201 -15.75 -4.85 14.01
N THR A 202 -14.55 -4.52 13.56
CA THR A 202 -13.48 -5.48 13.27
C THR A 202 -13.10 -6.25 14.53
N LEU A 203 -12.86 -5.58 15.67
CA LEU A 203 -12.54 -6.24 16.94
C LEU A 203 -13.64 -7.19 17.43
N ARG A 204 -14.92 -6.81 17.30
CA ARG A 204 -16.04 -7.70 17.65
C ARG A 204 -16.08 -8.97 16.80
N ARG A 205 -15.75 -8.87 15.51
CA ARG A 205 -15.69 -10.03 14.61
C ARG A 205 -14.52 -10.94 14.98
N LEU A 206 -13.33 -10.38 15.16
CA LEU A 206 -12.15 -11.13 15.58
C LEU A 206 -12.40 -11.92 16.88
N ARG A 207 -12.96 -11.28 17.91
CA ARG A 207 -13.30 -11.95 19.18
C ARG A 207 -14.34 -13.06 19.05
N ARG A 208 -15.20 -13.00 18.03
CA ARG A 208 -16.17 -14.07 17.75
C ARG A 208 -15.48 -15.25 17.08
N TRP A 209 -14.65 -14.98 16.08
CA TRP A 209 -13.92 -15.99 15.34
C TRP A 209 -12.81 -16.68 16.14
N ALA A 210 -12.24 -15.99 17.13
CA ALA A 210 -11.19 -16.54 17.99
C ALA A 210 -11.67 -17.60 19.00
N LYS A 211 -12.98 -17.75 19.18
CA LYS A 211 -13.60 -18.76 20.05
C LYS A 211 -13.61 -20.12 19.39
#